data_AF-A0AAD9QZ19-F1
#
_entry.id   AF-A0AAD9QZ19-F1
#
_cell.length_a   1.000
_cell.length_b   1.000
_cell.length_c   1.000
_cell.angle_alpha   90.00
_cell.angle_beta   90.00
_cell.angle_gamma   90.00
#
_symmetry.space_group_name_H-M   'P 1'
#
loop_
_entity.id
_entity.type
_entity.pdbx_description
1 polymer ?
#
loop_
_entity_poly.entity_id
_entity_poly.type
_entity_poly.pdbx_seq_one_letter_code
_entity_poly.pdbx_strand_id
1 'polypeptide(L)'
;MEGDSMSFAYAHPMSCWVSSVLSCFAGTMVANFLLGNSLIVPLSDIQQIAILTLIWYLVFFCPLDLFTKIFVLKPFWLVLLVLKEVYRAKSILKGVEMASPNYSDAWLVMIAIGTAKGAGSRLIRPVVKLVQGKVEPANEALYPSFITKLSIVGSTFIIMAQKGMLHFSTSEVLLCIACIGSVLQVVMYLTSAGDPFVYLEKAVAAVLFRKPKEKANTSDSKKKKE
;
A
#
# COMPACT_ATOMS: atom_id res chain seq x y z
N MET A 1 20.64 -4.29 4.75
CA MET A 1 19.72 -3.78 3.70
C MET A 1 19.94 -2.30 3.40
N GLU A 2 20.43 -1.45 4.34
CA GLU A 2 20.69 -0.02 4.06
C GLU A 2 21.84 0.24 3.08
N GLY A 3 22.88 -0.61 3.07
CA GLY A 3 24.05 -0.43 2.18
C GLY A 3 23.77 -0.58 0.68
N ASP A 4 22.83 -1.44 0.27
CA ASP A 4 22.48 -1.64 -1.15
C ASP A 4 21.66 -0.46 -1.70
N SER A 5 20.76 0.10 -0.89
CA SER A 5 19.96 1.26 -1.27
C SER A 5 20.79 2.55 -1.31
N MET A 6 21.73 2.73 -0.37
CA MET A 6 22.64 3.88 -0.40
C MET A 6 23.61 3.81 -1.58
N SER A 7 24.30 2.68 -1.78
CA SER A 7 25.20 2.54 -2.94
C SER A 7 24.49 2.77 -4.28
N PHE A 8 23.24 2.29 -4.41
CA PHE A 8 22.41 2.58 -5.58
C PHE A 8 22.10 4.08 -5.74
N ALA A 9 21.78 4.79 -4.66
CA ALA A 9 21.48 6.22 -4.71
C ALA A 9 22.69 7.06 -5.15
N TYR A 10 23.90 6.70 -4.73
CA TYR A 10 25.14 7.35 -5.15
C TYR A 10 25.50 7.01 -6.61
N ALA A 11 25.27 5.77 -7.06
CA ALA A 11 25.54 5.37 -8.44
C ALA A 11 24.52 5.91 -9.46
N HIS A 12 23.25 5.99 -9.06
CA HIS A 12 22.13 6.33 -9.94
C HIS A 12 21.13 7.30 -9.26
N PRO A 13 21.54 8.54 -8.97
CA PRO A 13 20.72 9.50 -8.21
C PRO A 13 19.39 9.83 -8.89
N MET A 14 19.37 9.94 -10.23
CA MET A 14 18.14 10.21 -10.98
C MET A 14 17.13 9.07 -10.89
N SER A 15 17.57 7.81 -11.02
CA SER A 15 16.67 6.65 -10.88
C SER A 15 16.15 6.52 -9.44
N CYS A 16 17.00 6.83 -8.46
CA CYS A 16 16.60 6.89 -7.05
C CYS A 16 15.51 7.95 -6.82
N TRP A 17 15.71 9.18 -7.32
CA TRP A 17 14.73 10.26 -7.21
C TRP A 17 13.40 9.90 -7.88
N VAL A 18 13.43 9.40 -9.13
CA VAL A 18 12.21 8.96 -9.83
C VAL A 18 11.49 7.85 -9.07
N SER A 19 12.23 6.89 -8.49
CA SER A 19 11.65 5.83 -7.66
C SER A 19 10.94 6.39 -6.42
N SER A 20 11.51 7.41 -5.79
CA SER A 20 10.89 8.11 -4.66
C SER A 20 9.64 8.88 -5.06
N VAL A 21 9.67 9.61 -6.19
CA VAL A 21 8.49 10.29 -6.77
C VAL A 21 7.36 9.30 -7.02
N LEU A 22 7.65 8.21 -7.75
CA LEU A 22 6.67 7.18 -8.04
C LEU A 22 6.09 6.59 -6.75
N SER A 23 6.94 6.24 -5.77
CA SER A 23 6.49 5.64 -4.51
C SER A 23 5.62 6.56 -3.66
N CYS A 24 5.94 7.86 -3.61
CA CYS A 24 5.20 8.85 -2.82
C CYS A 24 3.87 9.24 -3.46
N PHE A 25 3.82 9.39 -4.78
CA PHE A 25 2.59 9.76 -5.50
C PHE A 25 1.80 8.56 -6.03
N ALA A 26 2.28 7.34 -5.77
CA ALA A 26 1.70 6.08 -6.25
C ALA A 26 0.18 6.00 -6.08
N GLY A 27 -0.32 6.33 -4.89
CA GLY A 27 -1.75 6.22 -4.62
C GLY A 27 -2.60 7.12 -5.50
N THR A 28 -2.11 8.33 -5.80
CA THR A 28 -2.81 9.25 -6.71
C THR A 28 -2.62 8.86 -8.17
N MET A 29 -1.42 8.42 -8.57
CA MET A 29 -1.17 7.98 -9.94
C MET A 29 -2.02 6.76 -10.30
N VAL A 30 -2.10 5.74 -9.43
CA VAL A 30 -2.93 4.55 -9.66
C VAL A 30 -4.41 4.90 -9.65
N ALA A 31 -4.87 5.74 -8.74
CA ALA A 31 -6.27 6.18 -8.73
C ALA A 31 -6.64 6.93 -10.02
N ASN A 32 -5.77 7.83 -10.49
CA ASN A 32 -5.96 8.53 -11.75
C ASN A 32 -5.96 7.55 -12.92
N PHE A 33 -5.03 6.59 -12.95
CA PHE A 33 -4.98 5.55 -13.99
C PHE A 33 -6.31 4.80 -14.11
N LEU A 34 -6.86 4.34 -12.97
CA LEU A 34 -8.10 3.57 -12.93
C LEU A 34 -9.33 4.39 -13.34
N LEU A 35 -9.31 5.72 -13.14
CA LEU A 35 -10.40 6.62 -13.50
C LEU A 35 -10.27 7.21 -14.91
N GLY A 36 -9.19 6.93 -15.66
CA GLY A 36 -8.88 7.63 -16.91
C GLY A 36 -8.39 9.08 -16.71
N ASN A 37 -8.09 9.43 -15.45
CA ASN A 37 -7.31 10.56 -14.97
C ASN A 37 -5.96 10.71 -15.68
N SER A 38 -5.49 11.95 -15.90
CA SER A 38 -4.08 12.18 -16.24
C SER A 38 -3.16 11.75 -15.08
N LEU A 39 -2.16 10.91 -15.40
CA LEU A 39 -1.20 10.36 -14.42
C LEU A 39 -0.22 11.40 -13.89
N ILE A 40 0.00 12.48 -14.65
CA ILE A 40 0.99 13.52 -14.34
C ILE A 40 0.43 14.63 -13.45
N VAL A 41 -0.87 14.61 -13.12
CA VAL A 41 -1.50 15.60 -12.24
C VAL A 41 -0.78 15.75 -10.89
N PRO A 42 -0.28 14.69 -10.22
CA PRO A 42 0.48 14.87 -8.98
C PRO A 42 1.80 15.64 -9.17
N LEU A 43 2.36 15.64 -10.38
CA LEU A 43 3.63 16.29 -10.70
C LEU A 43 3.46 17.80 -10.96
N SER A 44 2.24 18.29 -11.15
CA SER A 44 2.01 19.74 -11.32
C SER A 44 2.10 20.51 -10.00
N ASP A 45 2.06 19.83 -8.85
CA ASP A 45 2.23 20.46 -7.54
C ASP A 45 3.71 20.64 -7.20
N ILE A 46 4.26 21.79 -7.60
CA ILE A 46 5.67 22.14 -7.40
C ILE A 46 6.05 22.14 -5.91
N GLN A 47 5.12 22.51 -5.02
CA GLN A 47 5.41 22.55 -3.57
C GLN A 47 5.62 21.13 -3.02
N GLN A 48 4.74 20.19 -3.38
CA GLN A 48 4.89 18.79 -2.95
C GLN A 48 6.14 18.15 -3.55
N ILE A 49 6.46 18.43 -4.81
CA ILE A 49 7.68 17.94 -5.47
C ILE A 49 8.94 18.51 -4.81
N ALA A 50 8.94 19.80 -4.45
CA ALA A 50 10.06 20.43 -3.75
C ALA A 50 10.29 19.81 -2.36
N ILE A 51 9.23 19.61 -1.57
CA ILE A 51 9.31 18.96 -0.26
C ILE A 51 9.82 17.53 -0.39
N LEU A 52 9.28 16.76 -1.34
CA LEU A 52 9.74 15.40 -1.61
C LEU A 52 11.24 15.37 -1.97
N THR A 53 11.67 16.25 -2.86
CA THR A 53 13.06 16.32 -3.33
C THR A 53 14.00 16.71 -2.19
N LEU A 54 13.59 17.63 -1.33
CA LEU A 54 14.34 18.01 -0.13
C LEU A 54 14.47 16.82 0.84
N ILE A 55 13.37 16.12 1.14
CA ILE A 55 13.39 14.95 2.02
C ILE A 55 14.25 13.83 1.41
N TRP A 56 14.10 13.56 0.12
CA TRP A 56 14.94 12.58 -0.60
C TRP A 56 16.42 12.92 -0.47
N TYR A 57 16.79 14.19 -0.70
CA TYR A 57 18.18 14.63 -0.55
C TYR A 57 18.70 14.45 0.87
N LEU A 58 17.90 14.84 1.88
CA LEU A 58 18.26 14.69 3.29
C LEU A 58 18.40 13.22 3.73
N VAL A 59 17.61 12.31 3.16
CA VAL A 59 17.68 10.88 3.50
C VAL A 59 18.93 10.21 2.92
N PHE A 60 19.34 10.57 1.70
CA PHE A 60 20.42 9.86 0.99
C PHE A 60 21.79 10.57 1.02
N PHE A 61 21.82 11.90 1.09
CA PHE A 61 23.04 12.70 0.90
C PHE A 61 23.37 13.61 2.09
N CYS A 62 22.62 13.53 3.20
CA CYS A 62 22.92 14.33 4.39
C CYS A 62 24.26 13.89 5.01
N PRO A 63 25.20 14.82 5.27
CA PRO A 63 26.48 14.46 5.87
C PRO A 63 26.29 13.82 7.25
N LEU A 64 27.08 12.77 7.54
CA LEU A 64 27.06 11.98 8.79
C LEU A 64 25.78 11.16 9.04
N ASP A 65 24.88 11.06 8.08
CA ASP A 65 23.58 10.37 8.19
C ASP A 65 22.74 10.82 9.39
N LEU A 66 22.92 12.07 9.84
CA LEU A 66 22.26 12.60 11.04
C LEU A 66 20.73 12.55 10.90
N PHE A 67 20.22 12.94 9.73
CA PHE A 67 18.79 12.92 9.44
C PHE A 67 18.22 11.50 9.60
N THR A 68 18.82 10.53 8.91
CA THR A 68 18.39 9.13 8.97
C THR A 68 18.52 8.56 10.38
N LYS A 69 19.63 8.81 11.07
CA LYS A 69 19.84 8.35 12.46
C LYS A 69 18.78 8.86 13.42
N ILE A 70 18.42 10.15 13.35
CA ILE A 70 17.40 10.75 14.23
C ILE A 70 16.04 10.10 13.98
N PHE A 71 15.62 9.94 12.72
CA PHE A 71 14.30 9.39 12.42
C PHE A 71 14.20 7.88 12.59
N VAL A 72 15.32 7.14 12.50
CA VAL A 72 15.38 5.70 12.80
C VAL A 72 15.34 5.42 14.31
N LEU A 73 15.56 6.41 15.18
CA LEU A 73 15.32 6.25 16.62
C LEU A 73 13.87 5.81 16.86
N LYS A 74 13.70 4.75 17.65
CA LYS A 74 12.39 4.14 17.95
C LYS A 74 11.26 5.14 18.26
N PRO A 75 11.42 6.15 19.15
CA PRO A 75 10.31 7.07 19.45
C PRO A 75 9.90 7.90 18.22
N PHE A 76 10.85 8.41 17.45
CA PHE A 76 10.55 9.18 16.23
C PHE A 76 9.95 8.29 15.14
N TRP A 77 10.47 7.07 14.99
CA TRP A 77 9.93 6.09 14.06
C TRP A 77 8.48 5.71 14.36
N LEU A 78 8.14 5.53 15.64
CA LEU A 78 6.77 5.27 16.07
C LEU A 78 5.82 6.43 15.72
N VAL A 79 6.24 7.67 15.95
CA VAL A 79 5.45 8.85 15.58
C VAL A 79 5.22 8.92 14.07
N LEU A 80 6.27 8.70 13.27
CA LEU A 80 6.16 8.66 11.81
C LEU A 80 5.21 7.55 11.33
N LEU A 81 5.26 6.38 11.96
CA LEU A 81 4.40 5.25 11.64
C LEU A 81 2.93 5.59 11.90
N VAL A 82 2.61 6.20 13.05
CA VAL A 82 1.24 6.66 13.36
C VAL A 82 0.78 7.73 12.35
N LEU A 83 1.61 8.75 12.10
CA LEU A 83 1.27 9.83 11.18
C LEU A 83 1.00 9.31 9.76
N LYS A 84 1.80 8.33 9.31
CA LYS A 84 1.61 7.66 8.02
C LYS A 84 0.26 6.95 7.94
N GLU A 85 -0.19 6.29 9.01
CA GLU A 85 -1.50 5.61 9.02
C GLU A 85 -2.67 6.60 9.02
N VAL A 86 -2.55 7.70 9.76
CA VAL A 86 -3.54 8.79 9.73
C VAL A 86 -3.65 9.38 8.31
N TYR A 87 -2.51 9.64 7.67
CA TYR A 87 -2.50 10.14 6.29
C TYR A 87 -3.08 9.11 5.30
N ARG A 88 -2.86 7.81 5.54
CA ARG A 88 -3.45 6.75 4.72
C ARG A 88 -4.96 6.72 4.83
N ALA A 89 -5.51 6.77 6.04
CA ALA A 89 -6.96 6.79 6.25
C ALA A 89 -7.60 7.96 5.47
N LYS A 90 -6.99 9.15 5.56
CA LYS A 90 -7.42 10.34 4.79
C LYS A 90 -7.29 10.13 3.27
N SER A 91 -6.25 9.44 2.82
CA SER A 91 -6.03 9.14 1.41
C SER A 91 -7.08 8.18 0.86
N ILE A 92 -7.47 7.17 1.63
CA ILE A 92 -8.55 6.23 1.28
C ILE A 92 -9.87 6.99 1.11
N LEU A 93 -10.23 7.84 2.08
CA LEU A 93 -11.43 8.68 2.01
C LEU A 93 -11.44 9.53 0.73
N LYS A 94 -10.34 10.25 0.45
CA LYS A 94 -10.20 11.03 -0.78
C LYS A 94 -10.34 10.18 -2.04
N GLY A 95 -9.93 8.91 -2.02
CA GLY A 95 -10.11 7.98 -3.13
C GLY A 95 -11.57 7.62 -3.34
N VAL A 96 -12.30 7.32 -2.27
CA VAL A 96 -13.74 7.04 -2.33
C VAL A 96 -14.50 8.29 -2.82
N GLU A 97 -14.19 9.46 -2.26
CA GLU A 97 -14.78 10.74 -2.68
C GLU A 97 -14.48 11.10 -4.14
N MET A 98 -13.31 10.72 -4.65
CA MET A 98 -12.93 10.92 -6.05
C MET A 98 -13.77 10.05 -7.01
N ALA A 99 -14.17 8.85 -6.59
CA ALA A 99 -14.97 7.94 -7.40
C ALA A 99 -16.49 8.16 -7.24
N SER A 100 -16.93 8.62 -6.06
CA SER A 100 -18.34 8.70 -5.67
C SER A 100 -19.25 9.47 -6.65
N PRO A 101 -18.86 10.64 -7.19
CA PRO A 101 -19.70 11.40 -8.12
C PRO A 101 -19.96 10.69 -9.45
N ASN A 102 -18.97 9.93 -9.95
CA ASN A 102 -19.06 9.26 -11.25
C ASN A 102 -19.61 7.83 -11.15
N TYR A 103 -19.54 7.22 -9.96
CA TYR A 103 -19.79 5.79 -9.76
C TYR A 103 -20.65 5.51 -8.54
N SER A 104 -21.72 6.28 -8.31
CA SER A 104 -22.54 6.26 -7.09
C SER A 104 -22.99 4.88 -6.63
N ASP A 105 -23.30 3.96 -7.54
CA ASP A 105 -23.79 2.61 -7.19
C ASP A 105 -22.76 1.49 -7.42
N ALA A 106 -21.62 1.81 -8.03
CA ALA A 106 -20.57 0.83 -8.30
C ALA A 106 -19.58 0.77 -7.12
N TRP A 107 -20.00 0.09 -6.04
CA TRP A 107 -19.20 -0.05 -4.80
C TRP A 107 -17.81 -0.63 -5.06
N LEU A 108 -17.70 -1.62 -5.95
CA LEU A 108 -16.42 -2.23 -6.29
C LEU A 108 -15.44 -1.22 -6.90
N VAL A 109 -15.92 -0.28 -7.71
CA VAL A 109 -15.09 0.78 -8.28
C VAL A 109 -14.61 1.71 -7.17
N MET A 110 -15.51 2.16 -6.29
CA MET A 110 -15.12 3.01 -5.15
C MET A 110 -14.11 2.33 -4.23
N ILE A 111 -14.30 1.04 -3.92
CA ILE A 111 -13.37 0.24 -3.11
C ILE A 111 -12.01 0.14 -3.82
N ALA A 112 -12.00 -0.10 -5.13
CA ALA A 112 -10.76 -0.18 -5.90
C ALA A 112 -9.98 1.15 -5.87
N ILE A 113 -10.66 2.29 -6.07
CA ILE A 113 -10.01 3.62 -6.03
C ILE A 113 -9.54 3.98 -4.61
N GLY A 114 -10.35 3.71 -3.58
CA GLY A 114 -9.97 3.90 -2.18
C GLY A 114 -8.76 3.06 -1.79
N THR A 115 -8.74 1.79 -2.20
CA THR A 115 -7.61 0.87 -1.99
C THR A 115 -6.38 1.32 -2.77
N ALA A 116 -6.54 1.77 -4.02
CA ALA A 116 -5.44 2.33 -4.81
C ALA A 116 -4.79 3.53 -4.12
N LYS A 117 -5.58 4.45 -3.55
CA LYS A 117 -5.05 5.58 -2.76
C LYS A 117 -4.36 5.14 -1.46
N GLY A 118 -4.90 4.13 -0.77
CA GLY A 118 -4.37 3.65 0.50
C GLY A 118 -3.09 2.80 0.39
N ALA A 119 -3.03 1.94 -0.64
CA ALA A 119 -1.98 0.93 -0.82
C ALA A 119 -1.20 1.08 -2.14
N GLY A 120 -1.36 2.19 -2.86
CA GLY A 120 -0.79 2.39 -4.20
C GLY A 120 0.72 2.16 -4.29
N SER A 121 1.47 2.57 -3.27
CA SER A 121 2.94 2.39 -3.24
C SER A 121 3.36 0.92 -3.25
N ARG A 122 2.52 0.02 -2.73
CA ARG A 122 2.74 -1.43 -2.81
C ARG A 122 2.26 -2.00 -4.13
N LEU A 123 1.13 -1.52 -4.66
CA LEU A 123 0.61 -1.94 -5.96
C LEU A 123 1.61 -1.65 -7.10
N ILE A 124 2.25 -0.48 -7.09
CA ILE A 124 3.23 -0.12 -8.13
C ILE A 124 4.65 -0.59 -7.83
N ARG A 125 4.87 -1.34 -6.75
CA ARG A 125 6.23 -1.76 -6.36
C ARG A 125 6.98 -2.49 -7.47
N PRO A 126 6.37 -3.38 -8.28
CA PRO A 126 7.04 -3.98 -9.43
C PRO A 126 7.53 -2.93 -10.44
N VAL A 127 6.71 -1.91 -10.72
CA VAL A 127 7.09 -0.79 -11.62
C VAL A 127 8.26 0.02 -11.05
N VAL A 128 8.23 0.33 -9.75
CA VAL A 128 9.34 1.03 -9.08
C VAL A 128 10.62 0.21 -9.13
N LYS A 129 10.54 -1.12 -8.94
CA LYS A 129 11.69 -2.01 -9.06
C LYS A 129 12.23 -2.06 -10.48
N LEU A 130 11.37 -2.07 -11.49
CA LEU A 130 11.78 -2.00 -12.90
C LEU A 130 12.53 -0.70 -13.21
N VAL A 131 12.11 0.44 -12.67
CA VAL A 131 12.83 1.72 -12.79
C VAL A 131 14.23 1.66 -12.15
N GLN A 132 14.41 0.82 -11.13
CA GLN A 132 15.70 0.54 -10.50
C GLN A 132 16.52 -0.54 -11.22
N GLY A 133 16.04 -1.07 -12.34
CA GLY A 133 16.68 -2.18 -13.07
C GLY A 133 16.56 -3.54 -12.38
N LYS A 134 15.65 -3.69 -11.41
CA LYS A 134 15.42 -4.92 -10.64
C LYS A 134 14.06 -5.52 -11.02
N VAL A 135 13.94 -6.84 -11.06
CA VAL A 135 12.67 -7.54 -11.28
C VAL A 135 12.28 -8.26 -9.99
N GLU A 136 11.11 -7.94 -9.45
CA GLU A 136 10.56 -8.61 -8.26
C GLU A 136 9.28 -9.37 -8.68
N PRO A 137 9.29 -10.72 -8.65
CA PRO A 137 8.17 -11.53 -9.13
C PRO A 137 6.98 -11.52 -8.16
N ALA A 138 7.23 -11.28 -6.88
CA ALA A 138 6.19 -11.13 -5.88
C ALA A 138 5.51 -9.76 -6.05
N ASN A 139 4.19 -9.77 -6.20
CA ASN A 139 3.39 -8.56 -6.31
C ASN A 139 2.27 -8.55 -5.25
N GLU A 140 1.76 -7.36 -5.00
CA GLU A 140 0.73 -7.11 -4.00
C GLU A 140 -0.62 -7.78 -4.37
N ALA A 141 -0.84 -8.05 -5.67
CA ALA A 141 -2.02 -8.77 -6.15
C ALA A 141 -1.98 -10.26 -5.81
N LEU A 142 -0.80 -10.90 -5.84
CA LEU A 142 -0.63 -12.31 -5.50
C LEU A 142 -0.59 -12.51 -3.98
N TYR A 143 0.08 -11.63 -3.25
CA TYR A 143 0.21 -11.68 -1.79
C TYR A 143 -0.23 -10.35 -1.16
N PRO A 144 -1.54 -10.16 -0.94
CA PRO A 144 -2.04 -8.93 -0.35
C PRO A 144 -1.49 -8.77 1.06
N SER A 145 -0.89 -7.63 1.33
CA SER A 145 -0.36 -7.29 2.64
C SER A 145 -1.45 -6.76 3.57
N PHE A 146 -1.14 -6.73 4.87
CA PHE A 146 -1.98 -6.12 5.90
C PHE A 146 -2.51 -4.73 5.49
N ILE A 147 -1.69 -3.91 4.83
CA ILE A 147 -2.09 -2.56 4.41
C ILE A 147 -3.13 -2.57 3.30
N THR A 148 -3.01 -3.47 2.33
CA THR A 148 -3.99 -3.58 1.24
C THR A 148 -5.31 -4.09 1.78
N LYS A 149 -5.28 -5.11 2.65
CA LYS A 149 -6.48 -5.63 3.34
C LYS A 149 -7.17 -4.56 4.18
N LEU A 150 -6.40 -3.83 4.98
CA LEU A 150 -6.91 -2.71 5.77
C LEU A 150 -7.50 -1.61 4.88
N SER A 151 -6.90 -1.33 3.73
CA SER A 151 -7.40 -0.31 2.79
C SER A 151 -8.71 -0.74 2.11
N ILE A 152 -8.87 -2.03 1.78
CA ILE A 152 -10.13 -2.58 1.27
C ILE A 152 -11.23 -2.43 2.32
N VAL A 153 -10.98 -2.91 3.55
CA VAL A 153 -11.92 -2.82 4.67
C VAL A 153 -12.27 -1.36 4.96
N GLY A 154 -11.27 -0.49 5.05
CA GLY A 154 -11.47 0.94 5.30
C GLY A 154 -12.30 1.62 4.21
N SER A 155 -12.07 1.29 2.94
CA SER A 155 -12.87 1.81 1.82
C SER A 155 -14.34 1.40 1.95
N THR A 156 -14.61 0.14 2.28
CA THR A 156 -15.97 -0.37 2.48
C THR A 156 -16.70 0.36 3.62
N PHE A 157 -16.05 0.54 4.77
CA PHE A 157 -16.66 1.26 5.90
C PHE A 157 -16.95 2.73 5.57
N ILE A 158 -16.05 3.39 4.84
CA ILE A 158 -16.26 4.78 4.39
C ILE A 158 -17.47 4.88 3.44
N ILE A 159 -17.62 3.95 2.49
CA ILE A 159 -18.77 3.91 1.59
C ILE A 159 -20.07 3.69 2.37
N MET A 160 -20.09 2.75 3.31
CA MET A 160 -21.26 2.50 4.17
C MET A 160 -21.65 3.74 4.98
N ALA A 161 -20.67 4.50 5.48
CA ALA A 161 -20.91 5.75 6.18
C ALA A 161 -21.48 6.84 5.24
N GLN A 162 -20.90 7.02 4.06
CA GLN A 162 -21.36 8.01 3.07
C GLN A 162 -22.78 7.72 2.54
N LYS A 163 -23.16 6.44 2.48
CA LYS A 163 -24.51 6.00 2.06
C LYS A 163 -25.53 6.01 3.20
N GLY A 164 -25.16 6.42 4.42
CA GLY A 164 -26.07 6.49 5.57
C GLY A 164 -26.50 5.12 6.11
N MET A 165 -25.74 4.06 5.82
CA MET A 165 -26.01 2.71 6.34
C MET A 165 -25.47 2.49 7.75
N LEU A 166 -24.61 3.39 8.22
CA LEU A 166 -24.06 3.41 9.58
C LEU A 166 -24.64 4.60 10.34
N HIS A 167 -24.89 4.41 11.64
CA HIS A 167 -25.29 5.50 12.55
C HIS A 167 -24.15 6.50 12.82
N PHE A 168 -22.93 6.19 12.38
CA PHE A 168 -21.73 6.99 12.59
C PHE A 168 -21.47 7.93 11.41
N SER A 169 -20.93 9.11 11.70
CA SER A 169 -20.50 10.07 10.68
C SER A 169 -19.23 9.61 9.95
N THR A 170 -19.02 10.11 8.73
CA THR A 170 -17.82 9.82 7.94
C THR A 170 -16.53 10.20 8.69
N SER A 171 -16.56 11.30 9.45
CA SER A 171 -15.43 11.75 10.28
C SER A 171 -15.11 10.79 11.43
N GLU A 172 -16.13 10.20 12.05
CA GLU A 172 -15.98 9.24 13.14
C GLU A 172 -15.41 7.92 12.60
N VAL A 173 -15.93 7.44 11.48
CA VAL A 173 -15.43 6.24 10.81
C VAL A 173 -13.98 6.43 10.36
N LEU A 174 -13.63 7.61 9.81
CA LEU A 174 -12.25 7.95 9.46
C LEU A 174 -11.32 7.90 10.68
N LEU A 175 -11.76 8.47 11.80
CA LEU A 175 -11.00 8.45 13.05
C LEU A 175 -10.81 7.00 13.54
N CYS A 176 -11.85 6.18 13.51
CA CYS A 176 -11.77 4.77 13.88
C CYS A 176 -10.76 4.01 13.01
N ILE A 177 -10.80 4.19 11.68
CA ILE A 177 -9.85 3.56 10.75
C ILE A 177 -8.42 4.01 11.06
N ALA A 178 -8.21 5.31 11.28
CA ALA A 178 -6.90 5.87 11.61
C ALA A 178 -6.35 5.33 12.94
N CYS A 179 -7.18 5.29 14.00
CA CYS A 179 -6.80 4.78 15.31
C CYS A 179 -6.49 3.28 15.27
N ILE A 180 -7.39 2.47 14.70
CA ILE A 180 -7.21 1.02 14.60
C ILE A 180 -5.98 0.69 13.73
N GLY A 181 -5.84 1.35 12.58
CA GLY A 181 -4.69 1.17 11.70
C GLY A 181 -3.37 1.52 12.38
N SER A 182 -3.34 2.65 13.11
CA SER A 182 -2.16 3.09 13.87
C SER A 182 -1.79 2.10 14.98
N VAL A 183 -2.75 1.67 15.80
CA VAL A 183 -2.52 0.71 16.88
C VAL A 183 -2.01 -0.61 16.33
N LEU A 184 -2.66 -1.16 15.29
CA LEU A 184 -2.24 -2.41 14.68
C LEU A 184 -0.84 -2.31 14.08
N GLN A 185 -0.51 -1.22 13.38
CA GLN A 185 0.85 -1.02 12.86
C GLN A 185 1.90 -0.91 13.96
N VAL A 186 1.61 -0.20 15.06
CA VAL A 186 2.53 -0.08 16.20
C VAL A 186 2.74 -1.44 16.86
N VAL A 187 1.66 -2.20 17.09
CA VAL A 187 1.74 -3.55 17.67
C VAL A 187 2.53 -4.49 16.76
N MET A 188 2.28 -4.48 15.46
CA MET A 188 3.05 -5.27 14.49
C MET A 188 4.53 -4.91 14.51
N TYR A 189 4.85 -3.62 14.59
CA TYR A 189 6.24 -3.15 14.66
C TYR A 189 6.94 -3.56 15.96
N LEU A 190 6.27 -3.45 17.11
CA LEU A 190 6.86 -3.75 18.42
C LEU A 190 6.98 -5.26 18.69
N THR A 191 5.96 -6.04 18.33
CA THR A 191 5.90 -7.49 18.61
C THR A 191 6.53 -8.32 17.49
N SER A 192 6.92 -7.70 16.36
CA SER A 192 7.29 -8.40 15.12
C SER A 192 6.24 -9.44 14.69
N ALA A 193 4.98 -9.18 15.05
CA ALA A 193 3.87 -10.08 14.78
C ALA A 193 3.49 -10.03 13.29
N GLY A 194 3.07 -11.18 12.76
CA GLY A 194 2.54 -11.30 11.42
C GLY A 194 1.20 -10.58 11.23
N ASP A 195 0.71 -10.57 9.99
CA ASP A 195 -0.57 -9.96 9.63
C ASP A 195 -1.75 -10.61 10.41
N PRO A 196 -2.53 -9.83 11.19
CA PRO A 196 -3.67 -10.36 11.95
C PRO A 196 -4.81 -10.88 11.07
N PHE A 197 -4.92 -10.43 9.81
CA PHE A 197 -5.96 -10.91 8.89
C PHE A 197 -5.76 -12.37 8.48
N VAL A 198 -4.56 -12.94 8.66
CA VAL A 198 -4.27 -14.33 8.28
C VAL A 198 -5.17 -15.33 9.02
N TYR A 199 -5.56 -15.05 10.27
CA TYR A 199 -6.46 -15.91 11.02
C TYR A 199 -7.87 -15.92 10.42
N LEU A 200 -8.37 -14.75 10.01
CA LEU A 200 -9.66 -14.62 9.32
C LEU A 200 -9.62 -15.30 7.96
N GLU A 201 -8.58 -15.09 7.16
CA GLU A 201 -8.42 -15.74 5.86
C GLU A 201 -8.42 -17.26 5.96
N LYS A 202 -7.73 -17.82 6.95
CA LYS A 202 -7.72 -19.28 7.18
C LYS A 202 -9.10 -19.80 7.59
N ALA A 203 -9.83 -19.06 8.41
CA ALA A 203 -11.19 -19.43 8.80
C ALA A 203 -12.15 -19.39 7.60
N VAL A 204 -12.13 -18.29 6.84
CA VAL A 204 -12.94 -18.12 5.63
C VAL A 204 -12.58 -19.16 4.57
N ALA A 205 -11.29 -19.42 4.36
CA ALA A 205 -10.83 -20.46 3.45
C ALA A 205 -11.29 -21.85 3.90
N ALA A 206 -11.25 -22.16 5.19
CA ALA A 206 -11.74 -23.45 5.70
C ALA A 206 -13.25 -23.64 5.46
N VAL A 207 -14.02 -22.56 5.49
CA VAL A 207 -15.49 -22.58 5.30
C VAL A 207 -15.88 -22.58 3.81
N LEU A 208 -15.30 -21.68 3.01
CA LEU A 208 -15.68 -21.48 1.60
C LEU A 208 -14.86 -22.34 0.62
N PHE A 209 -13.56 -22.48 0.87
CA PHE A 209 -12.61 -23.15 0.00
C PHE A 209 -12.07 -24.40 0.69
N ARG A 210 -12.96 -25.37 0.94
CA ARG A 210 -12.57 -26.68 1.44
C ARG A 210 -11.46 -27.22 0.54
N LYS A 211 -10.26 -27.48 1.12
CA LYS A 211 -9.08 -27.96 0.37
C LYS A 211 -9.49 -29.06 -0.61
N PRO A 212 -9.15 -28.99 -1.90
CA PRO A 212 -9.33 -30.13 -2.78
C PRO A 212 -8.51 -31.30 -2.22
N LYS A 213 -9.17 -32.44 -1.97
CA LYS A 213 -8.50 -33.71 -1.74
C LYS A 213 -8.01 -34.21 -3.09
N GLU A 214 -6.89 -33.70 -3.58
CA GLU A 214 -6.22 -34.33 -4.71
C GLU A 214 -4.91 -34.95 -4.23
N LYS A 215 -4.99 -36.25 -3.94
CA LYS A 215 -3.83 -37.13 -4.07
C LYS A 215 -3.58 -37.23 -5.57
N ALA A 216 -2.65 -36.47 -6.10
CA ALA A 216 -2.10 -36.73 -7.42
C ALA A 216 -1.29 -38.04 -7.34
N ASN A 217 -1.97 -39.16 -7.46
CA ASN A 217 -1.35 -40.44 -7.78
C ASN A 217 -1.87 -40.92 -9.13
N THR A 218 -0.90 -41.21 -9.99
CA THR A 218 -0.91 -42.16 -11.11
C THR A 218 -1.28 -41.63 -12.50
N SER A 219 -0.25 -41.43 -13.32
CA SER A 219 -0.11 -42.21 -14.54
C SER A 219 1.37 -42.50 -14.80
N ASP A 220 1.94 -43.38 -13.97
CA ASP A 220 3.03 -44.23 -14.41
C ASP A 220 2.47 -45.66 -14.49
N SER A 221 2.02 -46.05 -15.69
CA SER A 221 1.78 -47.45 -16.06
C SER A 221 1.74 -47.59 -17.59
N LYS A 222 2.94 -47.78 -18.15
CA LYS A 222 3.30 -48.74 -19.21
C LYS A 222 2.21 -49.16 -20.23
N LYS A 223 2.49 -48.86 -21.51
CA LYS A 223 2.40 -49.74 -22.71
C LYS A 223 3.20 -49.03 -23.82
N LYS A 224 4.46 -49.34 -24.14
CA LYS A 224 5.10 -50.53 -24.79
C LYS A 224 4.73 -50.69 -26.28
N LYS A 225 5.79 -50.81 -27.11
CA LYS A 225 5.91 -51.06 -28.58
C LYS A 225 6.19 -49.77 -29.38
N GLU A 226 7.22 -49.64 -30.20
CA GLU A 226 8.21 -50.54 -30.82
C GLU A 226 9.58 -49.83 -30.88
#